data_AF-A0A2X2BMU2-F1
#
_entry.id   AF-A0A2X2BMU2-F1
#
_cell.length_a   1.000
_cell.length_b   1.000
_cell.length_c   1.000
_cell.angle_alpha   90.00
_cell.angle_beta   90.00
_cell.angle_gamma   90.00
#
_symmetry.space_group_name_H-M   'P 1'
#
loop_
_entity.id
_entity.type
_entity.pdbx_description
1 polymer ?
#
loop_
_entity_poly.entity_id
_entity_poly.type
_entity_poly.pdbx_seq_one_letter_code
_entity_poly.pdbx_strand_id
1 'polypeptide(L)'
;MFILYALDWTVIIPGVVPHFFVGATAGVFGNATGGRRGAILGAFAQGLLITFLPVFLLPVLGDIGIANTTFSDADFGVIGILLGIIVR
;
A
#
# COMPACT_ATOMS: atom_id res chain seq x y z
N MET A 1 -9.44 6.04 0.81
CA MET A 1 -9.69 7.51 0.88
C MET A 1 -10.72 7.88 1.92
N PHE A 2 -12.02 7.65 1.68
CA PHE A 2 -13.08 8.07 2.62
C PHE A 2 -12.93 7.49 4.03
N ILE A 3 -12.48 6.23 4.13
CA ILE A 3 -12.21 5.60 5.43
C ILE A 3 -11.09 6.33 6.17
N LEU A 4 -9.99 6.68 5.49
CA LEU A 4 -8.89 7.44 6.10
C LEU A 4 -9.37 8.81 6.60
N TYR A 5 -10.16 9.50 5.79
CA TYR A 5 -10.75 10.79 6.15
C TYR A 5 -11.69 10.67 7.36
N ALA A 6 -12.58 9.66 7.38
CA ALA A 6 -13.50 9.44 8.49
C ALA A 6 -12.79 9.07 9.81
N LEU A 7 -11.58 8.51 9.73
CA LEU A 7 -10.75 8.16 10.89
C LEU A 7 -9.80 9.29 11.32
N ASP A 8 -9.85 10.47 10.67
CA ASP A 8 -8.91 11.58 10.86
C ASP A 8 -7.42 11.17 10.67
N TRP A 9 -7.18 10.25 9.73
CA TRP A 9 -5.84 9.78 9.38
C TRP A 9 -5.29 10.54 8.17
N THR A 10 -3.96 10.48 7.98
CA THR A 10 -3.31 11.04 6.80
C THR A 10 -3.92 10.46 5.52
N VAL A 11 -4.45 11.33 4.67
CA VAL A 11 -5.13 10.97 3.43
C VAL A 11 -4.10 10.72 2.33
N ILE A 12 -3.85 9.44 2.00
CA ILE A 12 -2.95 9.00 0.92
C ILE A 12 -3.56 9.17 -0.47
N ILE A 13 -3.22 10.21 -1.22
CA ILE A 13 -3.75 10.44 -2.56
C ILE A 13 -3.41 9.23 -3.48
N PRO A 14 -4.41 8.57 -4.09
CA PRO A 14 -4.16 7.37 -4.87
C PRO A 14 -3.41 7.70 -6.16
N GLY A 15 -2.21 7.15 -6.30
CA GLY A 15 -1.43 7.23 -7.54
C GLY A 15 -1.94 6.25 -8.60
N VAL A 16 -2.01 6.70 -9.85
CA VAL A 16 -2.45 5.86 -10.99
C VAL A 16 -1.48 4.71 -11.25
N VAL A 17 -0.17 5.00 -11.21
CA VAL A 17 0.91 4.03 -11.46
C VAL A 17 0.81 2.81 -10.53
N PRO A 18 0.81 2.94 -9.19
CA PRO A 18 0.77 1.77 -8.31
C PRO A 18 -0.55 0.97 -8.38
N HIS A 19 -1.69 1.67 -8.49
CA HIS A 19 -2.98 1.02 -8.64
C HIS A 19 -3.05 0.21 -9.95
N PHE A 20 -2.41 0.71 -11.00
CA PHE A 20 -2.33 -0.01 -12.26
C PHE A 20 -1.32 -1.16 -12.21
N PHE A 21 -0.03 -0.89 -11.95
CA PHE A 21 1.03 -1.90 -12.10
C PHE A 21 1.00 -2.97 -11.01
N VAL A 22 0.94 -2.56 -9.74
CA VAL A 22 0.96 -3.53 -8.63
C VAL A 22 -0.42 -4.18 -8.49
N GLY A 23 -1.49 -3.42 -8.72
CA GLY A 23 -2.85 -3.96 -8.79
C GLY A 23 -3.04 -4.98 -9.93
N ALA A 24 -2.53 -4.69 -11.14
CA ALA A 24 -2.56 -5.65 -12.25
C ALA A 24 -1.72 -6.88 -11.95
N THR A 25 -0.54 -6.71 -11.37
CA THR A 25 0.31 -7.85 -10.94
C THR A 25 -0.44 -8.75 -9.96
N ALA A 26 -1.06 -8.17 -8.93
CA ALA A 26 -1.91 -8.92 -7.99
C ALA A 26 -3.09 -9.61 -8.71
N GLY A 27 -3.68 -8.97 -9.71
CA GLY A 27 -4.71 -9.56 -10.56
C GLY A 27 -4.22 -10.75 -11.39
N VAL A 28 -3.02 -10.69 -11.96
CA VAL A 28 -2.40 -11.77 -12.75
C VAL A 28 -2.14 -13.00 -11.87
N PHE A 29 -1.48 -12.80 -10.73
CA PHE A 29 -1.21 -13.90 -9.78
C PHE A 29 -2.50 -14.43 -9.16
N GLY A 30 -3.44 -13.54 -8.83
CA GLY A 30 -4.78 -13.92 -8.36
C GLY A 30 -5.53 -14.75 -9.40
N ASN A 31 -5.43 -14.40 -10.68
CA ASN A 31 -6.04 -15.20 -11.75
C ASN A 31 -5.40 -16.58 -11.88
N ALA A 32 -4.06 -16.65 -11.80
CA ALA A 32 -3.34 -17.91 -11.89
C ALA A 32 -3.69 -18.88 -10.73
N THR A 33 -3.96 -18.35 -9.54
CA THR A 33 -4.23 -19.15 -8.33
C THR A 33 -5.71 -19.41 -8.05
N GLY A 34 -6.60 -18.52 -8.47
CA GLY A 34 -8.04 -18.57 -8.14
C GLY A 34 -8.98 -18.17 -9.28
N GLY A 35 -8.48 -18.13 -10.52
CA GLY A 35 -9.23 -17.70 -11.70
C GLY A 35 -9.78 -16.28 -11.56
N ARG A 36 -10.90 -15.99 -12.23
CA ARG A 36 -11.50 -14.64 -12.25
C ARG A 36 -11.79 -14.08 -10.85
N ARG A 37 -12.21 -14.93 -9.91
CA ARG A 37 -12.47 -14.51 -8.52
C ARG A 37 -11.17 -14.13 -7.81
N GLY A 38 -10.12 -14.93 -7.97
CA GLY A 38 -8.80 -14.62 -7.44
C GLY A 38 -8.23 -13.33 -8.02
N ALA A 39 -8.45 -13.06 -9.32
CA ALA A 39 -8.03 -11.80 -9.94
C ALA A 39 -8.70 -10.57 -9.30
N ILE A 40 -10.02 -10.63 -9.12
CA ILE A 40 -10.81 -9.53 -8.51
C ILE A 40 -10.41 -9.33 -7.06
N LEU A 41 -10.39 -10.40 -6.26
CA LEU A 41 -10.08 -10.34 -4.84
C LEU A 41 -8.62 -9.91 -4.61
N GLY A 42 -7.68 -10.41 -5.41
CA GLY A 42 -6.27 -10.05 -5.35
C GLY A 42 -6.03 -8.57 -5.64
N ALA A 43 -6.56 -8.06 -6.76
CA ALA A 43 -6.42 -6.65 -7.12
C ALA A 43 -7.12 -5.73 -6.10
N PHE A 44 -8.29 -6.12 -5.59
CA PHE A 44 -9.01 -5.36 -4.56
C PHE A 44 -8.23 -5.32 -3.24
N ALA A 45 -7.77 -6.47 -2.75
CA ALA A 45 -6.97 -6.55 -1.53
C ALA A 45 -5.68 -5.72 -1.66
N GLN A 46 -5.02 -5.77 -2.81
CA GLN A 46 -3.83 -4.97 -3.08
C GLN A 46 -4.14 -3.46 -3.03
N GLY A 47 -5.25 -3.03 -3.62
CA GLY A 47 -5.71 -1.64 -3.55
C GLY A 47 -5.96 -1.16 -2.10
N LEU A 48 -6.51 -2.02 -1.25
CA LEU A 48 -6.66 -1.72 0.18
C LEU A 48 -5.29 -1.60 0.87
N LEU A 49 -4.38 -2.54 0.63
CA LEU A 49 -3.05 -2.51 1.23
C LEU A 49 -2.33 -1.19 0.91
N ILE A 50 -2.22 -0.82 -0.37
CA ILE A 50 -1.52 0.42 -0.76
C ILE A 50 -2.26 1.71 -0.33
N THR A 51 -3.51 1.61 0.14
CA THR A 51 -4.23 2.74 0.74
C THR A 51 -3.89 2.93 2.22
N PHE A 52 -3.83 1.85 3.00
CA PHE A 52 -3.66 1.94 4.46
C PHE A 52 -2.20 1.84 4.90
N LEU A 53 -1.41 0.99 4.26
CA LEU A 53 -0.04 0.71 4.67
C LEU A 53 0.87 1.95 4.70
N PRO A 54 0.79 2.88 3.72
CA PRO A 54 1.62 4.08 3.74
C PRO A 54 1.41 4.98 4.96
N VAL A 55 0.20 4.96 5.57
CA VAL A 55 -0.08 5.74 6.79
C VAL A 55 0.86 5.35 7.93
N PHE A 56 1.20 4.06 8.03
CA PHE A 56 2.12 3.55 9.04
C PHE A 56 3.59 3.71 8.65
N LEU A 57 3.89 3.81 7.34
CA LEU A 57 5.24 4.02 6.84
C LEU A 57 5.69 5.49 6.96
N LEU A 58 4.78 6.45 6.77
CA LEU A 58 5.09 7.88 6.77
C LEU A 58 5.89 8.36 7.99
N PRO A 59 5.59 7.94 9.24
CA PRO A 59 6.41 8.32 10.39
C PRO A 59 7.85 7.80 10.32
N VAL A 60 8.06 6.57 9.82
CA VAL A 60 9.39 5.97 9.67
C VAL A 60 10.21 6.75 8.63
N LEU A 61 9.59 7.13 7.52
CA LEU A 61 10.24 7.95 6.49
C LEU A 61 10.49 9.38 6.96
N GLY A 62 9.60 9.94 7.77
CA GLY A 62 9.76 11.25 8.40
C GLY A 62 11.02 11.35 9.26
N ASP A 63 11.29 10.32 10.07
CA ASP A 63 12.47 10.25 10.93
C ASP A 63 13.81 10.32 10.17
N ILE A 64 13.85 9.81 8.94
CA ILE A 64 15.04 9.80 8.08
C ILE A 64 15.08 10.97 7.09
N GLY A 65 14.23 11.98 7.27
CA GLY A 65 14.19 13.20 6.47
C GLY A 65 13.34 13.13 5.20
N ILE A 66 12.58 12.05 4.99
CA ILE A 66 11.67 11.87 3.85
C ILE A 66 10.22 12.09 4.32
N ALA A 67 9.91 13.33 4.74
CA ALA A 67 8.58 13.67 5.21
C ALA A 67 7.56 13.79 4.06
N ASN A 68 6.30 13.44 4.34
CA ASN A 68 5.14 13.58 3.42
C ASN A 68 5.28 12.87 2.06
N THR A 69 6.29 12.04 1.89
CA THR A 69 6.53 11.24 0.69
C THR A 69 6.63 9.78 1.10
N THR A 70 6.03 8.90 0.32
CA THR A 70 5.98 7.47 0.61
C THR A 70 6.20 6.66 -0.65
N PHE A 71 6.62 5.41 -0.48
CA PHE A 71 6.57 4.42 -1.54
C PHE A 71 5.15 3.90 -1.72
N SER A 72 4.83 3.48 -2.94
CA SER A 72 3.49 3.14 -3.35
C SER A 72 3.17 1.64 -3.32
N ASP A 73 4.19 0.82 -3.08
CA ASP A 73 4.13 -0.61 -3.25
C ASP A 73 4.03 -1.28 -1.87
N ALA A 74 3.20 -2.31 -1.75
CA ALA A 74 2.87 -2.89 -0.45
C ALA A 74 4.09 -3.54 0.24
N ASP A 75 4.98 -4.16 -0.52
CA ASP A 75 6.24 -4.73 -0.03
C ASP A 75 7.18 -3.65 0.53
N PHE A 76 7.32 -2.50 -0.13
CA PHE A 76 8.06 -1.36 0.43
C PHE A 76 7.43 -0.87 1.75
N GLY A 77 6.10 -0.83 1.82
CA GLY A 77 5.40 -0.51 3.06
C GLY A 77 5.68 -1.51 4.17
N VAL A 78 5.51 -2.81 3.92
CA VAL A 78 5.76 -3.86 4.92
C VAL A 78 7.21 -3.83 5.37
N ILE A 79 8.15 -3.88 4.44
CA ILE A 79 9.59 -3.96 4.75
C ILE A 79 10.04 -2.67 5.44
N GLY A 80 9.62 -1.50 4.95
CA GLY A 80 9.98 -0.22 5.53
C GLY A 80 9.47 -0.07 6.98
N ILE A 81 8.24 -0.49 7.26
CA ILE A 81 7.69 -0.49 8.62
C ILE A 81 8.47 -1.47 9.52
N LEU A 82 8.71 -2.70 9.05
CA LEU A 82 9.45 -3.70 9.83
C LEU A 82 10.87 -3.24 10.16
N LEU A 83 11.59 -2.72 9.18
CA LEU A 83 12.93 -2.16 9.39
C LEU A 83 12.88 -0.96 10.35
N GLY A 84 11.88 -0.09 10.21
CA GLY A 84 11.65 1.02 11.13
C GLY A 84 11.43 0.57 12.58
N ILE A 85 10.79 -0.58 12.80
CA ILE A 85 10.60 -1.17 14.14
C ILE A 85 11.88 -1.83 14.66
N ILE A 86 12.68 -2.46 13.79
CA ILE A 86 13.89 -3.20 14.19
C ILE A 86 15.05 -2.25 14.49
N VAL A 87 15.17 -1.16 13.74
CA VAL A 87 16.31 -0.23 13.79
C VAL A 87 16.09 0.91 14.80
N ARG A 88 14.83 1.22 15.15
CA ARG A 88 14.50 2.14 16.26
C ARG A 88 14.71 1.47 17.62
#